data_AF-A0A6P2A2U5-F1
#
_entry.id   AF-A0A6P2A2U5-F1
#
_cell.length_a   1.000
_cell.length_b   1.000
_cell.length_c   1.000
_cell.angle_alpha   90.00
_cell.angle_beta   90.00
_cell.angle_gamma   90.00
#
_symmetry.space_group_name_H-M   'P 1'
#
loop_
_entity.id
_entity.type
_entity.pdbx_description
1 polymer ?
#
loop_
_entity_poly.entity_id
_entity_poly.type
_entity_poly.pdbx_seq_one_letter_code
_entity_poly.pdbx_strand_id
1 'polypeptide(L)'
;PFTIIMILMCWGLLSALRVEAKKQISLREVRTTPTGPRGARNWKNRLHAMMYQPRRREVVRYLQDVVKPALSEVAEELRKQNMKVEIGETDEDRVWLEVLHGDEIDFFYSVHMRSYEPPTFVMRDTRDKRLEKLKYYRAEVHLKEGGQDYDVMGWSRDDLIHDVLEQYERHMHFLTAMR
;
A
#
# COMPACT_ATOMS: atom_id res chain seq x y z
N PRO A 1 32.19 26.08 -27.33
CA PRO A 1 31.43 26.93 -26.38
C PRO A 1 29.97 26.49 -26.17
N PHE A 2 29.15 26.39 -27.22
CA PHE A 2 27.73 26.02 -27.11
C PHE A 2 27.49 24.63 -26.49
N THR A 3 28.31 23.64 -26.88
CA THR A 3 28.23 22.27 -26.35
C THR A 3 28.47 22.19 -24.84
N ILE A 4 29.37 23.02 -24.30
CA ILE A 4 29.66 23.05 -22.85
C ILE A 4 28.46 23.58 -22.08
N ILE A 5 27.79 24.62 -22.61
CA ILE A 5 26.58 25.19 -22.04
C ILE A 5 25.43 24.16 -22.11
N MET A 6 25.30 23.44 -23.23
CA MET A 6 24.32 22.36 -23.37
C MET A 6 24.52 21.24 -22.35
N ILE A 7 25.76 20.78 -22.12
CA ILE A 7 26.06 19.74 -21.14
C ILE A 7 25.68 20.20 -19.72
N LEU A 8 26.00 21.45 -19.36
CA LEU A 8 25.61 22.02 -18.07
C LEU A 8 24.09 22.14 -17.91
N MET A 9 23.37 22.53 -18.96
CA MET A 9 21.90 22.58 -18.95
C MET A 9 21.29 21.19 -18.81
N CYS A 10 21.77 20.19 -19.56
CA CYS A 10 21.30 18.80 -19.44
C CYS A 10 21.57 18.24 -18.04
N TRP A 11 22.72 18.55 -17.43
CA TRP A 11 23.03 18.10 -16.07
C TRP A 11 22.13 18.77 -15.02
N GLY A 12 21.85 20.08 -15.17
CA GLY A 12 20.88 20.79 -14.34
C GLY A 12 19.48 20.18 -14.44
N LEU A 13 19.03 19.90 -15.67
CA LEU A 13 17.72 19.31 -15.93
C LEU A 13 17.60 17.90 -15.35
N LEU A 14 18.62 17.05 -15.52
CA LEU A 14 18.65 15.69 -14.94
C LEU A 14 18.64 15.72 -13.41
N SER A 15 19.32 16.69 -12.80
CA SER A 15 19.35 16.85 -11.35
C SER A 15 18.00 17.31 -10.82
N ALA A 16 17.36 18.26 -11.49
CA ALA A 16 16.01 18.72 -11.16
C ALA A 16 14.97 17.60 -11.33
N LEU A 17 15.02 16.85 -12.44
CA LEU A 17 14.15 15.69 -12.66
C LEU A 17 14.33 14.61 -11.59
N ARG A 18 15.55 14.36 -11.11
CA ARG A 18 15.79 13.39 -10.03
C ARG A 18 15.15 13.82 -8.71
N VAL A 19 15.18 15.11 -8.39
CA VAL A 19 14.52 15.66 -7.19
C VAL A 19 13.01 15.60 -7.35
N GLU A 20 12.50 15.95 -8.52
CA GLU A 20 11.07 15.92 -8.82
C GLU A 20 10.50 14.50 -8.87
N ALA A 21 11.26 13.53 -9.38
CA ALA A 21 10.90 12.10 -9.34
C ALA A 21 10.79 11.60 -7.89
N LYS A 22 11.77 11.91 -7.03
CA LYS A 22 11.70 11.57 -5.60
C LYS A 22 10.52 12.24 -4.90
N LYS A 23 10.25 13.50 -5.23
CA LYS A 23 9.11 14.25 -4.70
C LYS A 23 7.78 13.64 -5.17
N GLN A 24 7.66 13.25 -6.44
CA GLN A 24 6.46 12.61 -6.96
C GLN A 24 6.21 11.23 -6.32
N ILE A 25 7.25 10.44 -6.06
CA ILE A 25 7.14 9.18 -5.32
C ILE A 25 6.61 9.45 -3.90
N SER A 26 7.20 10.42 -3.18
CA SER A 26 6.73 10.79 -1.82
C SER A 26 5.32 11.38 -1.79
N LEU A 27 4.91 12.12 -2.84
CA LEU A 27 3.55 12.68 -2.95
C LEU A 27 2.53 11.62 -3.36
N ARG A 28 2.95 10.54 -4.03
CA ARG A 28 2.11 9.38 -4.33
C ARG A 28 1.87 8.52 -3.07
N GLU A 29 2.87 8.34 -2.20
CA GLU A 29 2.69 7.65 -0.90
C GLU A 29 1.64 8.33 0.00
N VAL A 30 1.41 9.65 -0.14
CA VAL A 30 0.47 10.41 0.68
C VAL A 30 -0.97 10.38 0.10
N ARG A 31 -1.16 9.93 -1.15
CA ARG A 31 -2.38 10.19 -1.93
C ARG A 31 -3.51 9.16 -1.81
N THR A 32 -3.38 8.04 -1.11
CA THR A 32 -4.51 7.17 -0.72
C THR A 32 -5.18 7.66 0.56
N THR A 33 -5.56 8.93 0.58
CA THR A 33 -6.46 9.43 1.63
C THR A 33 -7.88 9.51 1.05
N PRO A 34 -8.90 8.91 1.71
CA PRO A 34 -10.28 9.16 1.36
C PRO A 34 -10.55 10.66 1.51
N THR A 35 -10.64 11.37 0.39
CA THR A 35 -10.90 12.81 0.34
C THR A 35 -12.40 13.00 0.52
N GLY A 36 -12.88 12.78 1.73
CA GLY A 36 -14.30 12.85 2.06
C GLY A 36 -14.53 13.02 3.56
N PRO A 37 -15.80 13.20 3.99
CA PRO A 37 -16.17 13.47 5.39
C PRO A 37 -15.62 12.44 6.40
N ARG A 38 -15.28 11.22 5.95
CA ARG A 38 -14.69 10.15 6.77
C ARG A 38 -13.16 10.27 6.96
N GLY A 39 -12.43 10.89 6.03
CA GLY A 39 -11.01 11.22 6.20
C GLY A 39 -10.78 12.16 7.40
N ALA A 40 -11.75 13.03 7.68
CA ALA A 40 -11.79 13.87 8.88
C ALA A 40 -12.18 13.11 10.16
N ARG A 41 -12.80 11.93 10.07
CA ARG A 41 -13.11 11.09 11.24
C ARG A 41 -11.93 10.21 11.66
N ASN A 42 -11.01 9.93 10.73
CA ASN A 42 -9.85 9.05 10.92
C ASN A 42 -8.50 9.77 11.04
N TRP A 43 -8.42 11.12 11.03
CA TRP A 43 -7.11 11.81 11.08
C TRP A 43 -6.33 11.56 12.39
N LYS A 44 -7.01 11.34 13.52
CA LYS A 44 -6.37 10.97 14.80
C LYS A 44 -5.77 9.57 14.74
N ASN A 45 -6.50 8.61 14.15
CA ASN A 45 -6.01 7.25 13.92
C ASN A 45 -4.83 7.26 12.94
N ARG A 46 -4.86 8.13 11.92
CA ARG A 46 -3.72 8.36 11.02
C ARG A 46 -2.51 8.93 11.73
N LEU A 47 -2.70 9.95 12.57
CA LEU A 47 -1.62 10.52 13.37
C LEU A 47 -1.02 9.47 14.31
N HIS A 48 -1.88 8.64 14.92
CA HIS A 48 -1.43 7.51 15.72
C HIS A 48 -0.65 6.50 14.88
N ALA A 49 -1.14 6.10 13.70
CA ALA A 49 -0.45 5.18 12.79
C ALA A 49 0.90 5.73 12.29
N MET A 50 1.03 7.04 12.08
CA MET A 50 2.31 7.69 11.75
C MET A 50 3.34 7.61 12.89
N MET A 51 2.87 7.60 14.13
CA MET A 51 3.71 7.58 15.33
C MET A 51 3.92 6.16 15.88
N TYR A 52 3.02 5.24 15.55
CA TYR A 52 3.02 3.87 16.03
C TYR A 52 3.95 3.00 15.18
N GLN A 53 4.77 2.21 15.85
CA GLN A 53 5.71 1.27 15.22
C GLN A 53 5.32 -0.14 15.62
N PRO A 54 4.39 -0.79 14.89
CA PRO A 54 3.91 -2.12 15.25
C PRO A 54 5.03 -3.15 15.18
N ARG A 55 4.99 -4.12 16.09
CA ARG A 55 5.87 -5.30 16.05
C ARG A 55 5.29 -6.34 15.09
N ARG A 56 6.15 -7.25 14.61
CA ARG A 56 5.78 -8.36 13.72
C ARG A 56 4.50 -9.08 14.15
N ARG A 57 4.40 -9.44 15.43
CA ARG A 57 3.25 -10.18 16.00
C ARG A 57 1.92 -9.42 15.87
N GLU A 58 1.97 -8.09 15.93
CA GLU A 58 0.77 -7.26 15.83
C GLU A 58 0.28 -7.18 14.39
N VAL A 59 1.21 -7.06 13.44
CA VAL A 59 0.89 -7.07 12.01
C VAL A 59 0.36 -8.43 11.58
N VAL A 60 1.00 -9.53 12.01
CA VAL A 60 0.49 -10.89 11.74
C VAL A 60 -0.91 -11.09 12.30
N ARG A 61 -1.16 -10.62 13.53
CA ARG A 61 -2.50 -10.67 14.12
C ARG A 61 -3.50 -9.85 13.31
N TYR A 62 -3.12 -8.64 12.89
CA TYR A 62 -3.97 -7.79 12.06
C TYR A 62 -4.32 -8.45 10.71
N LEU A 63 -3.35 -9.11 10.07
CA LEU A 63 -3.58 -9.88 8.84
C LEU A 63 -4.60 -11.01 9.04
N GLN A 64 -4.50 -11.75 10.14
CA GLN A 64 -5.38 -12.89 10.42
C GLN A 64 -6.76 -12.49 10.95
N ASP A 65 -6.84 -11.51 11.84
CA ASP A 65 -8.07 -11.17 12.56
C ASP A 65 -8.91 -10.10 11.85
N VAL A 66 -8.31 -9.30 10.96
CA VAL A 66 -8.99 -8.19 10.28
C VAL A 66 -8.95 -8.35 8.76
N VAL A 67 -7.75 -8.47 8.17
CA VAL A 67 -7.59 -8.47 6.71
C VAL A 67 -8.21 -9.70 6.07
N LYS A 68 -7.88 -10.90 6.57
CA LYS A 68 -8.39 -12.15 6.02
C LYS A 68 -9.91 -12.26 6.11
N PRO A 69 -10.57 -11.93 7.23
CA PRO A 69 -12.03 -11.85 7.29
C PRO A 69 -12.63 -10.82 6.33
N ALA A 70 -12.05 -9.63 6.22
CA ALA A 70 -12.53 -8.60 5.29
C ALA A 70 -12.49 -9.08 3.83
N LEU A 71 -11.35 -9.63 3.39
CA LEU A 71 -11.21 -10.14 2.03
C LEU A 71 -12.12 -11.35 1.77
N SER A 72 -12.31 -12.20 2.79
CA SER A 72 -13.22 -13.35 2.69
C SER A 72 -14.66 -12.90 2.49
N GLU A 73 -15.12 -11.88 3.23
CA GLU A 73 -16.47 -11.32 3.12
C GLU A 73 -16.71 -10.72 1.72
N VAL A 74 -15.75 -9.96 1.20
CA VAL A 74 -15.81 -9.45 -0.18
C VAL A 74 -15.84 -10.59 -1.18
N ALA A 75 -14.98 -11.59 -1.04
CA ALA A 75 -14.93 -12.73 -1.96
C ALA A 75 -16.25 -13.51 -1.98
N GLU A 76 -16.87 -13.72 -0.82
CA GLU A 76 -18.19 -14.37 -0.73
C GLU A 76 -19.26 -13.58 -1.48
N GLU A 77 -19.31 -12.26 -1.31
CA GLU A 77 -20.31 -11.43 -1.98
C GLU A 77 -20.10 -11.40 -3.49
N LEU A 78 -18.86 -11.28 -3.96
CA LEU A 78 -18.54 -11.33 -5.40
C LEU A 78 -18.86 -12.70 -6.02
N ARG A 79 -18.64 -13.80 -5.28
CA ARG A 79 -19.04 -15.15 -5.73
C ARG A 79 -20.54 -15.31 -5.87
N LYS A 80 -21.35 -14.67 -5.01
CA LYS A 80 -22.83 -14.64 -5.16
C LYS A 80 -23.27 -13.92 -6.43
N GLN A 81 -22.45 -13.01 -6.95
CA GLN A 81 -22.66 -12.35 -8.24
C GLN A 81 -22.09 -13.17 -9.42
N ASN A 82 -21.88 -14.48 -9.25
CA ASN A 82 -21.32 -15.40 -10.24
C ASN A 82 -19.88 -15.07 -10.72
N MET A 83 -19.12 -14.29 -9.95
CA MET A 83 -17.71 -14.03 -10.27
C MET A 83 -16.79 -15.11 -9.71
N LYS A 84 -15.74 -15.44 -10.46
CA LYS A 84 -14.69 -16.35 -10.00
C LYS A 84 -13.71 -15.56 -9.14
N VAL A 85 -13.67 -15.86 -7.85
CA VAL A 85 -12.79 -15.18 -6.89
C VAL A 85 -11.95 -16.19 -6.12
N GLU A 86 -10.66 -15.97 -6.11
CA GLU A 86 -9.68 -16.71 -5.33
C GLU A 86 -9.20 -15.87 -4.14
N ILE A 87 -8.91 -16.54 -3.03
CA ILE A 87 -8.34 -15.93 -1.84
C ILE A 87 -7.24 -16.84 -1.33
N GLY A 88 -6.14 -16.27 -0.85
CA GLY A 88 -5.05 -17.05 -0.31
C GLY A 88 -4.23 -16.30 0.73
N GLU A 89 -3.40 -17.06 1.42
CA GLU A 89 -2.43 -16.56 2.38
C GLU A 89 -1.08 -17.24 2.17
N THR A 90 0.01 -16.57 2.54
CA THR A 90 1.37 -17.12 2.45
C THR A 90 2.12 -16.83 3.73
N ASP A 91 2.54 -17.89 4.43
CA ASP A 91 3.42 -17.87 5.61
C ASP A 91 3.11 -16.77 6.65
N GLU A 92 1.81 -16.48 6.86
CA GLU A 92 1.30 -15.43 7.76
C GLU A 92 1.68 -13.98 7.39
N ASP A 93 2.51 -13.79 6.37
CA ASP A 93 3.08 -12.50 5.99
C ASP A 93 2.29 -11.83 4.84
N ARG A 94 1.38 -12.56 4.18
CA ARG A 94 0.58 -12.05 3.08
C ARG A 94 -0.82 -12.66 3.06
N VAL A 95 -1.83 -11.82 2.79
CA VAL A 95 -3.20 -12.24 2.48
C VAL A 95 -3.63 -11.54 1.19
N TRP A 96 -4.30 -12.23 0.29
CA TRP A 96 -4.67 -11.69 -1.02
C TRP A 96 -6.01 -12.20 -1.53
N LEU A 97 -6.61 -11.42 -2.43
CA LEU A 97 -7.85 -11.69 -3.15
C LEU A 97 -7.60 -11.42 -4.64
N GLU A 98 -8.03 -12.36 -5.49
CA GLU A 98 -7.97 -12.23 -6.95
C GLU A 98 -9.35 -12.47 -7.55
N VAL A 99 -9.84 -11.55 -8.38
CA VAL A 99 -11.09 -11.71 -9.14
C VAL A 99 -10.71 -11.98 -10.59
N LEU A 100 -11.11 -13.13 -11.09
CA LEU A 100 -10.77 -13.60 -12.43
C LEU A 100 -11.78 -13.07 -13.45
N HIS A 101 -11.29 -12.41 -14.49
CA HIS A 101 -12.10 -11.84 -15.58
C HIS A 101 -11.95 -12.60 -16.91
N GLY A 102 -11.21 -13.70 -16.93
CA GLY A 102 -11.10 -14.59 -18.08
C GLY A 102 -10.12 -14.07 -19.13
N ASP A 103 -10.63 -13.51 -20.23
CA ASP A 103 -9.80 -12.94 -21.30
C ASP A 103 -9.34 -11.50 -21.00
N GLU A 104 -9.96 -10.86 -20.01
CA GLU A 104 -9.61 -9.52 -19.53
C GLU A 104 -8.60 -9.61 -18.38
N ILE A 105 -8.00 -8.47 -18.01
CA ILE A 105 -7.03 -8.42 -16.93
C ILE A 105 -7.73 -8.67 -15.58
N ASP A 106 -7.28 -9.70 -14.86
CA ASP A 106 -7.77 -10.02 -13.51
C ASP A 106 -7.43 -8.92 -12.50
N PHE A 107 -8.35 -8.69 -11.56
CA PHE A 107 -8.12 -7.79 -10.43
C PHE A 107 -7.39 -8.52 -9.31
N PHE A 108 -6.33 -7.93 -8.77
CA PHE A 108 -5.59 -8.49 -7.63
C PHE A 108 -5.40 -7.46 -6.52
N TYR A 109 -5.80 -7.83 -5.31
CA TYR A 109 -5.61 -7.05 -4.10
C TYR A 109 -4.86 -7.88 -3.06
N SER A 110 -3.76 -7.37 -2.52
CA SER A 110 -2.99 -8.08 -1.50
C SER A 110 -2.48 -7.17 -0.41
N VAL A 111 -2.44 -7.68 0.81
CA VAL A 111 -1.83 -7.00 1.97
C VAL A 111 -0.63 -7.80 2.42
N HIS A 112 0.53 -7.16 2.50
CA HIS A 112 1.80 -7.77 2.86
C HIS A 112 2.36 -7.14 4.12
N MET A 113 2.94 -7.97 4.98
CA MET A 113 3.80 -7.48 6.03
C MET A 113 5.17 -7.09 5.45
N ARG A 114 5.58 -5.84 5.69
CA ARG A 114 6.92 -5.35 5.33
C ARG A 114 7.68 -4.90 6.56
N SER A 115 8.96 -5.26 6.64
CA SER A 115 9.87 -4.81 7.70
C SER A 115 10.63 -3.56 7.26
N TYR A 116 10.64 -2.54 8.11
CA TYR A 116 11.37 -1.30 7.89
C TYR A 116 12.46 -1.12 8.95
N GLU A 117 13.57 -0.50 8.54
CA GLU A 117 14.60 -0.04 9.46
C GLU A 117 14.19 1.29 10.10
N PRO A 118 14.53 1.51 11.38
CA PRO A 118 14.25 2.77 12.05
C PRO A 118 14.94 3.95 11.35
N PRO A 119 14.33 5.16 11.34
CA PRO A 119 14.93 6.34 10.75
C PRO A 119 16.32 6.65 11.32
N THR A 120 17.25 7.08 10.46
CA THR A 120 18.67 7.31 10.79
C THR A 120 18.89 8.34 11.91
N PHE A 121 17.92 9.24 12.18
CA PHE A 121 18.00 10.20 13.29
C PHE A 121 18.02 9.53 14.67
N VAL A 122 17.50 8.30 14.79
CA VAL A 122 17.50 7.49 16.01
C VAL A 122 18.82 6.69 16.16
N MET A 123 19.66 6.64 15.14
CA MET A 123 20.87 5.78 15.06
C MET A 123 22.13 6.35 15.71
N ARG A 124 22.09 7.51 16.40
CA ARG A 124 23.31 8.12 16.96
C ARG A 124 24.01 7.29 18.05
N ASP A 125 23.46 6.15 18.49
CA ASP A 125 24.00 5.46 19.68
C ASP A 125 23.79 3.92 19.79
N THR A 126 23.68 3.15 18.69
CA THR A 126 23.27 1.73 18.81
C THR A 126 24.13 0.70 18.04
N ARG A 127 24.75 -0.23 18.81
CA ARG A 127 25.32 -1.53 18.38
C ARG A 127 24.32 -2.37 17.55
N ASP A 128 24.83 -3.20 16.64
CA ASP A 128 24.05 -4.04 15.69
C ASP A 128 22.87 -4.83 16.31
N LYS A 129 23.05 -5.41 17.51
CA LYS A 129 21.98 -6.17 18.20
C LYS A 129 20.78 -5.33 18.64
N ARG A 130 20.91 -4.00 18.70
CA ARG A 130 19.81 -3.08 19.04
C ARG A 130 19.06 -2.60 17.79
N LEU A 131 19.69 -2.66 16.62
CA LEU A 131 19.05 -2.33 15.33
C LEU A 131 17.91 -3.31 15.01
N GLU A 132 18.08 -4.62 15.26
CA GLU A 132 16.98 -5.59 15.08
C GLU A 132 15.78 -5.33 16.00
N LYS A 133 16.01 -4.85 17.22
CA LYS A 133 14.94 -4.50 18.17
C LYS A 133 14.22 -3.19 17.81
N LEU A 134 14.76 -2.43 16.87
CA LEU A 134 14.19 -1.16 16.40
C LEU A 134 13.49 -1.32 15.04
N LYS A 135 13.50 -2.52 14.43
CA LYS A 135 12.69 -2.80 13.24
C LYS A 135 11.22 -2.68 13.58
N TYR A 136 10.49 -1.99 12.72
CA TYR A 136 9.03 -1.91 12.78
C TYR A 136 8.43 -2.52 11.52
N TYR A 137 7.17 -2.93 11.61
CA TYR A 137 6.49 -3.64 10.55
C TYR A 137 5.25 -2.86 10.12
N ARG A 138 4.90 -2.94 8.85
CA ARG A 138 3.71 -2.33 8.26
C ARG A 138 2.90 -3.38 7.52
N ALA A 139 1.59 -3.14 7.39
CA ALA A 139 0.71 -3.93 6.54
C ALA A 139 0.41 -3.11 5.29
N GLU A 140 1.05 -3.43 4.18
CA GLU A 140 1.00 -2.62 2.96
C GLU A 140 0.18 -3.27 1.87
N VAL A 141 -0.69 -2.49 1.24
CA VAL A 141 -1.49 -2.94 0.10
C VAL A 141 -0.64 -2.96 -1.17
N HIS A 142 -0.83 -3.99 -1.99
CA HIS A 142 -0.20 -4.16 -3.30
C HIS A 142 -1.25 -4.60 -4.33
N LEU A 143 -1.33 -3.86 -5.43
CA LEU A 143 -2.22 -4.10 -6.58
C LEU A 143 -1.43 -4.54 -7.83
N LYS A 144 -2.07 -5.27 -8.76
CA LYS A 144 -1.43 -5.75 -10.01
C LYS A 144 -1.14 -4.62 -11.00
N GLU A 145 -1.99 -3.60 -11.05
CA GLU A 145 -1.87 -2.48 -11.98
C GLU A 145 -0.74 -1.49 -11.62
N GLY A 146 0.00 -1.76 -10.54
CA GLY A 146 1.04 -0.87 -10.02
C GLY A 146 0.42 0.31 -9.28
N GLY A 147 0.19 0.13 -7.98
CA GLY A 147 -0.50 1.10 -7.14
C GLY A 147 -0.09 0.99 -5.67
N GLN A 148 0.41 2.12 -5.17
CA GLN A 148 0.59 2.59 -3.79
C GLN A 148 0.75 1.51 -2.69
N ASP A 149 1.99 1.34 -2.23
CA ASP A 149 2.37 0.59 -1.03
C ASP A 149 1.95 1.36 0.24
N TYR A 150 0.65 1.58 0.45
CA TYR A 150 0.14 2.30 1.62
C TYR A 150 -0.13 1.37 2.78
N ASP A 151 0.16 1.88 3.98
CA ASP A 151 -0.04 1.17 5.24
C ASP A 151 -1.51 1.22 5.67
N VAL A 152 -2.11 0.05 5.84
CA VAL A 152 -3.49 -0.14 6.32
C VAL A 152 -3.53 -0.57 7.78
N MET A 153 -2.40 -0.58 8.50
CA MET A 153 -2.38 -0.93 9.92
C MET A 153 -3.37 -0.08 10.73
N GLY A 154 -4.21 -0.77 11.50
CA GLY A 154 -5.20 -0.15 12.38
C GLY A 154 -6.48 0.31 11.68
N TRP A 155 -6.66 0.01 10.40
CA TRP A 155 -7.97 0.19 9.75
C TRP A 155 -8.98 -0.81 10.31
N SER A 156 -10.24 -0.43 10.29
CA SER A 156 -11.30 -1.38 10.63
C SER A 156 -11.55 -2.35 9.47
N ARG A 157 -12.21 -3.46 9.75
CA ARG A 157 -12.66 -4.41 8.73
C ARG A 157 -13.51 -3.71 7.66
N ASP A 158 -14.42 -2.83 8.07
CA ASP A 158 -15.31 -2.11 7.15
C ASP A 158 -14.56 -1.10 6.27
N ASP A 159 -13.55 -0.42 6.83
CA ASP A 159 -12.68 0.48 6.06
C ASP A 159 -11.92 -0.30 4.97
N LEU A 160 -11.42 -1.51 5.29
CA LEU A 160 -10.70 -2.34 4.34
C LEU A 160 -11.63 -2.91 3.25
N ILE A 161 -12.84 -3.35 3.61
CA ILE A 161 -13.86 -3.78 2.64
C ILE A 161 -14.15 -2.64 1.65
N HIS A 162 -14.35 -1.43 2.16
CA HIS A 162 -14.63 -0.27 1.32
C HIS A 162 -13.48 0.05 0.36
N ASP A 163 -12.25 -0.01 0.84
CA ASP A 163 -11.06 0.21 0.01
C ASP A 163 -10.92 -0.83 -1.11
N VAL A 164 -11.12 -2.11 -0.80
CA VAL A 164 -11.09 -3.18 -1.83
C VAL A 164 -12.15 -2.93 -2.90
N LEU A 165 -13.36 -2.52 -2.51
CA LEU A 165 -14.43 -2.19 -3.46
C LEU A 165 -14.10 -0.96 -4.32
N GLU A 166 -13.50 0.09 -3.73
CA GLU A 166 -13.06 1.28 -4.49
C GLU A 166 -11.97 0.92 -5.51
N GLN A 167 -11.00 0.09 -5.13
CA GLN A 167 -9.98 -0.38 -6.07
C GLN A 167 -10.58 -1.25 -7.17
N TYR A 168 -11.55 -2.11 -6.83
CA TYR A 168 -12.25 -2.93 -7.81
C TYR A 168 -13.06 -2.10 -8.81
N GLU A 169 -13.78 -1.08 -8.34
CA GLU A 169 -14.51 -0.14 -9.20
C GLU A 169 -13.57 0.60 -10.15
N ARG A 170 -12.43 1.06 -9.63
CA ARG A 170 -11.38 1.68 -10.45
C ARG A 170 -10.84 0.73 -11.52
N HIS A 171 -10.65 -0.54 -11.18
CA HIS A 171 -10.24 -1.57 -12.13
C HIS A 171 -11.26 -1.78 -13.24
N MET A 172 -12.55 -1.82 -12.90
CA MET A 172 -13.63 -1.94 -13.89
C MET A 172 -13.69 -0.75 -14.84
N HIS A 173 -13.50 0.47 -14.31
CA HIS A 173 -13.40 1.65 -15.15
C HIS A 173 -12.17 1.61 -16.07
N PHE A 174 -11.04 1.10 -15.59
CA PHE A 174 -9.84 0.91 -16.39
C PHE A 174 -10.06 -0.08 -17.54
N LEU A 175 -10.65 -1.25 -17.27
CA LEU A 175 -11.01 -2.22 -18.31
C LEU A 175 -11.96 -1.62 -19.36
N THR A 176 -12.94 -0.84 -18.92
CA THR A 176 -13.90 -0.18 -19.83
C THR A 176 -13.21 0.86 -20.72
N ALA A 177 -12.22 1.58 -20.19
CA ALA A 177 -11.49 2.61 -20.94
C ALA A 177 -10.43 2.04 -21.90
N MET A 178 -10.00 0.79 -21.73
CA MET A 178 -9.06 0.11 -22.62
C MET A 178 -9.72 -0.61 -23.81
N ARG A 179 -11.06 -0.67 -23.82
CA ARG A 179 -11.85 -1.12 -24.98
C ARG A 179 -12.10 0.02 -25.96
#